data_AF-A0ABD2KUB4-F1
#
_entry.id   AF-A0ABD2KUB4-F1
#
_cell.length_a   1.000
_cell.length_b   1.000
_cell.length_c   1.000
_cell.angle_alpha   90.00
_cell.angle_beta   90.00
_cell.angle_gamma   90.00
#
_symmetry.space_group_name_H-M   'P 1'
#
loop_
_entity.id
_entity.type
_entity.pdbx_description
1 polymer ?
#
loop_
_entity_poly.entity_id
_entity_poly.type
_entity_poly.pdbx_seq_one_letter_code
_entity_poly.pdbx_strand_id
1 'polypeptide(L)'
;MSVPETHSPTVEQLPKLPTELQSEVAQRAGLKHVTTLEKNVLPTKEDLEEERKHESFKKGIHNFDAHKLRHVETEDKCMLPSSNDIAVEKTPQLAAEFDQSGLKHVETTVKTNIEVIDKAEQN
;
A
#
# COMPACT_ATOMS: atom_id res chain seq x y z
N MET A 1 -58.64 50.54 0.68
CA MET A 1 -57.72 49.72 -0.12
C MET A 1 -57.85 48.29 0.40
N SER A 2 -58.75 47.49 -0.18
CA SER A 2 -58.95 46.09 0.22
C SER A 2 -57.95 45.20 -0.51
N VAL A 3 -57.23 44.38 0.24
CA VAL A 3 -56.34 43.34 -0.29
C VAL A 3 -57.15 42.28 -1.05
N PRO A 4 -56.73 41.84 -2.25
CA PRO A 4 -57.40 40.76 -2.93
C PRO A 4 -57.10 39.43 -2.21
N GLU A 5 -58.17 38.71 -1.87
CA GLU A 5 -58.10 37.38 -1.27
C GLU A 5 -57.40 36.41 -2.24
N THR A 6 -56.28 35.83 -1.81
CA THR A 6 -55.61 34.76 -2.55
C THR A 6 -56.36 33.45 -2.28
N HIS A 7 -57.27 33.08 -3.18
CA HIS A 7 -57.92 31.78 -3.11
C HIS A 7 -56.91 30.68 -3.46
N SER A 8 -56.83 29.62 -2.65
CA SER A 8 -56.10 28.41 -3.03
C SER A 8 -56.74 27.82 -4.30
N PRO A 9 -55.95 27.40 -5.31
CA PRO A 9 -56.52 26.85 -6.53
C PRO A 9 -57.33 25.58 -6.22
N THR A 10 -58.55 25.53 -6.73
CA THR A 10 -59.42 24.35 -6.61
C THR A 10 -58.91 23.25 -7.54
N VAL A 11 -59.19 21.98 -7.24
CA VAL A 11 -58.72 20.80 -8.01
C VAL A 11 -58.98 20.94 -9.53
N GLU A 12 -60.06 21.62 -9.91
CA GLU A 12 -60.44 21.95 -11.30
C GLU A 12 -59.41 22.81 -12.06
N GLN A 13 -58.63 23.66 -11.37
CA GLN A 13 -57.69 24.61 -11.96
C GLN A 13 -56.27 24.03 -12.13
N LEU A 14 -56.02 22.81 -11.67
CA LEU A 14 -54.73 22.16 -11.85
C LEU A 14 -54.60 21.66 -13.30
N PRO A 15 -53.43 21.82 -13.95
CA PRO A 15 -53.19 21.26 -15.26
C PRO A 15 -53.39 19.74 -15.22
N LYS A 16 -54.37 19.24 -15.99
CA LYS A 16 -54.66 17.80 -16.10
C LYS A 16 -53.60 17.18 -17.01
N LEU A 17 -53.01 16.05 -16.59
CA LEU A 17 -52.14 15.28 -17.47
C LEU A 17 -52.90 14.88 -18.75
N PRO A 18 -52.25 14.85 -19.93
CA PRO A 18 -52.82 14.31 -21.15
C PRO A 18 -53.31 12.87 -20.92
N THR A 19 -54.50 12.54 -21.46
CA THR A 19 -55.17 11.25 -21.27
C THR A 19 -54.27 10.05 -21.59
N GLU A 20 -53.47 10.14 -22.64
CA GLU A 20 -52.52 9.11 -23.07
C GLU A 20 -51.45 8.81 -21.99
N LEU A 21 -50.91 9.87 -21.36
CA LEU A 21 -49.92 9.71 -20.29
C LEU A 21 -50.58 9.24 -19.00
N GLN A 22 -51.84 9.63 -18.74
CA GLN A 22 -52.60 9.11 -17.61
C GLN A 22 -52.82 7.59 -17.74
N SER A 23 -53.17 7.09 -18.92
CA SER A 23 -53.34 5.65 -19.15
C SER A 23 -52.03 4.88 -19.05
N GLU A 24 -50.91 5.43 -19.54
CA GLU A 24 -49.61 4.76 -19.50
C GLU A 24 -48.99 4.73 -18.10
N VAL A 25 -49.15 5.81 -17.31
CA VAL A 25 -48.67 5.88 -15.92
C VAL A 25 -49.57 5.07 -14.97
N ALA A 26 -50.88 5.03 -15.24
CA ALA A 26 -51.81 4.19 -14.48
C ALA A 26 -51.63 2.70 -14.80
N GLN A 27 -51.15 2.37 -16.00
CA GLN A 27 -50.60 1.06 -16.30
C GLN A 27 -49.31 0.93 -15.51
N ARG A 28 -49.34 0.09 -14.48
CA ARG A 28 -48.17 -0.31 -13.69
C ARG A 28 -47.18 -0.92 -14.68
N ALA A 29 -46.29 -0.10 -15.24
CA ALA A 29 -45.29 -0.50 -16.22
C ALA A 29 -44.72 -1.85 -15.77
N GLY A 30 -44.65 -2.83 -16.67
CA GLY A 30 -44.37 -4.25 -16.44
C GLY A 30 -42.99 -4.55 -15.84
N LEU A 31 -42.65 -3.85 -14.77
CA LEU A 31 -41.53 -4.07 -13.89
C LEU A 31 -41.74 -5.44 -13.28
N LYS A 32 -40.73 -6.28 -13.41
CA LYS A 32 -40.72 -7.60 -12.78
C LYS A 32 -40.95 -7.40 -11.29
N HIS A 33 -41.88 -8.16 -10.73
CA HIS A 33 -42.05 -8.19 -9.29
C HIS A 33 -40.73 -8.64 -8.66
N VAL A 34 -40.10 -7.75 -7.88
CA VAL A 34 -38.92 -8.06 -7.08
C VAL A 34 -39.36 -8.06 -5.63
N THR A 35 -39.30 -9.23 -4.99
CA THR A 35 -39.53 -9.35 -3.56
C THR A 35 -38.35 -8.74 -2.82
N THR A 36 -38.55 -7.59 -2.18
CA THR A 36 -37.54 -6.97 -1.31
C THR A 36 -37.58 -7.65 0.06
N LEU A 37 -36.50 -8.33 0.43
CA LEU A 37 -36.30 -8.87 1.78
C LEU A 37 -35.40 -7.92 2.57
N GLU A 38 -35.95 -7.34 3.63
CA GLU A 38 -35.16 -6.59 4.61
C GLU A 38 -34.35 -7.57 5.46
N LYS A 39 -33.03 -7.58 5.29
CA LYS A 39 -32.15 -8.50 5.99
C LYS A 39 -31.69 -7.91 7.33
N ASN A 40 -32.57 -7.94 8.32
CA ASN A 40 -32.23 -7.58 9.70
C ASN A 40 -31.54 -8.77 10.39
N VAL A 41 -30.27 -8.98 10.07
CA VAL A 41 -29.43 -9.93 10.81
C VAL A 41 -29.04 -9.33 12.15
N LEU A 42 -29.46 -9.98 13.22
CA LEU A 42 -28.99 -9.65 14.55
C LEU A 42 -27.56 -10.15 14.72
N PRO A 43 -26.72 -9.47 15.52
CA PRO A 43 -25.43 -10.00 15.92
C PRO A 43 -25.58 -11.41 16.51
N THR A 44 -24.69 -12.30 16.11
CA THR A 44 -24.61 -13.65 16.66
C THR A 44 -23.97 -13.60 18.06
N LYS A 45 -24.06 -14.72 18.80
CA LYS A 45 -23.37 -14.84 20.09
C LYS A 45 -21.85 -14.74 19.94
N GLU A 46 -21.33 -15.25 18.83
CA GLU A 46 -19.91 -15.20 18.47
C GLU A 46 -19.46 -13.76 18.27
N ASP A 47 -20.22 -12.95 17.53
CA ASP A 47 -19.93 -11.53 17.32
C ASP A 47 -19.80 -10.76 18.65
N LEU A 48 -20.71 -11.03 19.61
CA LEU A 48 -20.68 -10.40 20.93
C LEU A 48 -19.50 -10.86 21.79
N GLU A 49 -19.11 -12.14 21.69
CA GLU A 49 -17.96 -12.67 22.39
C GLU A 49 -16.66 -12.09 21.85
N GLU A 50 -16.54 -11.97 20.53
CA GLU A 50 -15.41 -11.32 19.88
C GLU A 50 -15.32 -9.83 20.25
N GLU A 51 -16.45 -9.12 20.23
CA GLU A 51 -16.50 -7.72 20.65
C GLU A 51 -16.05 -7.54 22.10
N ARG A 52 -16.53 -8.39 23.02
CA ARG A 52 -16.12 -8.36 24.42
C ARG A 52 -14.62 -8.63 24.59
N LYS A 53 -14.08 -9.62 23.87
CA LYS A 53 -12.64 -9.93 23.87
C LYS A 53 -11.84 -8.72 23.39
N HIS A 54 -12.25 -8.11 22.27
CA HIS A 54 -11.59 -6.93 21.71
C HIS A 54 -11.64 -5.73 22.66
N GLU A 55 -12.81 -5.47 23.26
CA GLU A 55 -12.99 -4.37 24.20
C GLU A 55 -12.14 -4.57 25.45
N SER A 56 -12.13 -5.77 26.02
CA SER A 56 -11.28 -6.09 27.18
C SER A 56 -9.79 -5.95 26.88
N PHE A 57 -9.34 -6.37 25.70
CA PHE A 57 -7.96 -6.22 25.24
C PHE A 57 -7.57 -4.74 25.10
N LYS A 58 -8.41 -3.95 24.43
CA LYS A 58 -8.21 -2.50 24.28
C LYS A 58 -8.14 -1.78 25.62
N LYS A 59 -9.06 -2.09 26.54
CA LYS A 59 -9.06 -1.54 27.90
C LYS A 59 -7.80 -1.94 28.65
N GLY A 60 -7.35 -3.19 28.49
CA GLY A 60 -6.11 -3.69 29.06
C GLY A 60 -4.89 -2.87 28.62
N ILE A 61 -4.78 -2.56 27.32
CA ILE A 61 -3.69 -1.71 26.79
C ILE A 61 -3.80 -0.27 27.29
N HIS A 62 -4.99 0.33 27.17
CA HIS A 62 -5.19 1.73 27.56
C HIS A 62 -4.87 1.98 29.03
N ASN A 63 -5.24 1.03 29.89
CA ASN A 63 -5.05 1.13 31.33
C ASN A 63 -3.77 0.42 31.81
N PHE A 64 -2.90 -0.03 30.89
CA PHE A 64 -1.67 -0.69 31.25
C PHE A 64 -0.71 0.29 31.90
N ASP A 65 -0.30 -0.03 33.13
CA ASP A 65 0.68 0.75 33.87
C ASP A 65 2.10 0.32 33.48
N ALA A 66 2.80 1.19 32.75
CA ALA A 66 4.17 0.95 32.30
C ALA A 66 5.16 0.76 33.46
N HIS A 67 4.86 1.27 34.66
CA HIS A 67 5.72 1.08 35.84
C HIS A 67 5.70 -0.37 36.37
N LYS A 68 4.74 -1.20 35.91
CA LYS A 68 4.68 -2.64 36.22
C LYS A 68 5.58 -3.48 35.30
N LEU A 69 6.17 -2.88 34.27
CA LEU A 69 7.16 -3.58 33.45
C LEU A 69 8.40 -3.88 34.29
N ARG A 70 8.91 -5.10 34.17
CA ARG A 70 10.17 -5.48 34.82
C ARG A 70 11.31 -4.69 34.19
N HIS A 71 12.23 -4.21 35.02
CA HIS A 71 13.45 -3.60 34.53
C HIS A 71 14.28 -4.64 33.76
N VAL A 72 14.76 -4.25 32.59
CA VAL A 72 15.68 -5.02 31.75
C VAL A 72 16.80 -4.08 31.34
N GLU A 73 18.04 -4.48 31.61
CA GLU A 73 19.22 -3.78 31.10
C GLU A 73 19.32 -4.04 29.59
N THR A 74 19.42 -2.98 28.80
CA THR A 74 19.53 -3.06 27.34
C THR A 74 20.89 -2.54 26.91
N GLU A 75 21.64 -3.34 26.16
CA GLU A 75 22.90 -2.92 25.54
C GLU A 75 22.63 -2.47 24.09
N ASP A 76 22.85 -1.19 23.81
CA ASP A 76 22.91 -0.69 22.43
C ASP A 76 24.34 -0.88 21.89
N LYS A 77 24.51 -1.74 20.88
CA LYS A 77 25.81 -1.96 20.22
C LYS A 77 25.95 -1.02 19.02
N CYS A 78 25.93 0.28 19.27
CA CYS A 78 26.36 1.28 18.31
C CYS A 78 27.89 1.33 18.24
N MET A 79 28.50 0.40 17.51
CA MET A 79 29.93 0.48 17.21
C MET A 79 30.18 1.44 16.05
N LEU A 80 31.08 2.40 16.25
CA LEU A 80 31.59 3.21 15.14
C LEU A 80 32.37 2.31 14.18
N PRO A 81 32.34 2.60 12.86
CA PRO A 81 33.16 1.88 11.90
C PRO A 81 34.64 2.00 12.29
N SER A 82 35.39 0.91 12.14
CA SER A 82 36.82 0.91 12.43
C SER A 82 37.59 1.66 11.33
N SER A 83 38.83 2.05 11.63
CA SER A 83 39.71 2.64 10.60
C SER A 83 39.92 1.72 9.40
N ASN A 84 39.85 0.40 9.59
CA ASN A 84 39.96 -0.57 8.50
C ASN A 84 38.71 -0.56 7.62
N ASP A 85 37.52 -0.50 8.20
CA ASP A 85 36.26 -0.45 7.45
C ASP A 85 36.21 0.79 6.56
N ILE A 86 36.65 1.93 7.11
CA ILE A 86 36.77 3.19 6.37
C ILE A 86 37.80 3.06 5.23
N ALA A 87 38.97 2.47 5.50
CA ALA A 87 40.01 2.31 4.48
C ALA A 87 39.56 1.41 3.32
N VAL A 88 38.86 0.31 3.62
CA VAL A 88 38.27 -0.57 2.62
C VAL A 88 37.26 0.20 1.76
N GLU A 89 36.37 0.99 2.37
CA GLU A 89 35.39 1.79 1.65
C GLU A 89 36.03 2.88 0.77
N LYS A 90 37.15 3.46 1.21
CA LYS A 90 37.88 4.51 0.47
C LYS A 90 38.71 3.99 -0.69
N THR A 91 39.14 2.73 -0.67
CA THR A 91 39.99 2.14 -1.70
C THR A 91 39.43 2.23 -3.13
N PRO A 92 38.17 1.84 -3.42
CA PRO A 92 37.62 1.94 -4.77
C PRO A 92 37.53 3.40 -5.28
N GLN A 93 37.27 4.36 -4.39
CA GLN A 93 37.22 5.78 -4.73
C GLN A 93 38.61 6.29 -5.15
N LEU A 94 39.64 5.96 -4.37
CA LEU A 94 41.03 6.31 -4.68
C LEU A 94 41.51 5.65 -5.97
N ALA A 95 41.11 4.40 -6.24
CA ALA A 95 41.44 3.73 -7.48
C ALA A 95 40.77 4.39 -8.71
N ALA A 96 39.54 4.88 -8.56
CA ALA A 96 38.84 5.60 -9.62
C ALA A 96 39.47 6.98 -9.92
N GLU A 97 39.99 7.65 -8.89
CA GLU A 97 40.65 8.97 -9.00
C GLU A 97 42.15 8.90 -9.35
N PHE A 98 42.70 7.68 -9.56
CA PHE A 98 44.13 7.49 -9.77
C PHE A 98 44.61 8.06 -11.11
N ASP A 99 45.53 9.03 -11.05
CA ASP A 99 46.18 9.61 -12.23
C ASP A 99 47.37 8.76 -12.70
N GLN A 100 47.25 8.22 -13.92
CA GLN A 100 48.28 7.40 -14.55
C GLN A 100 49.39 8.24 -15.21
N SER A 101 49.21 9.56 -15.38
CA SER A 101 50.15 10.43 -16.09
C SER A 101 51.54 10.48 -15.44
N GLY A 102 51.61 10.26 -14.13
CA GLY A 102 52.85 10.21 -13.36
C GLY A 102 53.58 8.87 -13.37
N LEU A 103 53.04 7.83 -14.04
CA LEU A 103 53.69 6.53 -14.10
C LEU A 103 54.94 6.58 -15.00
N LYS A 104 56.05 6.07 -14.48
CA LYS A 104 57.28 5.94 -15.28
C LYS A 104 57.08 4.84 -16.33
N HIS A 105 57.51 5.12 -17.56
CA HIS A 105 57.53 4.11 -18.60
C HIS A 105 58.43 2.94 -18.20
N VAL A 106 57.94 1.71 -18.41
CA VAL A 106 58.70 0.47 -18.25
C VAL A 106 58.49 -0.40 -19.48
N GLU A 107 59.58 -0.86 -20.07
CA GLU A 107 59.55 -1.77 -21.22
C GLU A 107 59.51 -3.22 -20.72
N THR A 108 58.49 -3.98 -21.11
CA THR A 108 58.29 -5.36 -20.66
C THR A 108 58.63 -6.37 -21.75
N THR A 109 59.50 -7.34 -21.45
CA THR A 109 59.80 -8.47 -22.34
C THR A 109 58.88 -9.65 -22.05
N VAL A 110 58.00 -10.00 -22.99
CA VAL A 110 57.15 -11.20 -22.91
C VAL A 110 57.89 -12.38 -23.55
N LYS A 111 58.17 -13.43 -22.77
CA LYS A 111 58.73 -14.67 -23.30
C LYS A 111 57.60 -15.61 -23.71
N THR A 112 57.33 -15.72 -25.01
CA THR A 112 56.40 -16.73 -25.56
C THR A 112 57.20 -17.95 -26.04
N ASN A 113 57.50 -18.88 -25.14
CA ASN A 113 57.97 -20.21 -25.55
C ASN A 113 56.74 -21.04 -25.95
N ILE A 114 56.42 -21.07 -27.24
CA ILE A 114 55.50 -22.06 -27.80
C ILE A 114 56.36 -23.20 -28.33
N GLU A 115 56.51 -24.27 -27.56
CA GLU A 115 57.04 -25.52 -28.10
C GLU A 115 55.96 -26.14 -28.99
N VAL A 116 56.11 -26.00 -30.31
CA VAL A 116 55.31 -26.73 -31.28
C VAL A 116 55.77 -28.18 -31.22
N ILE A 117 55.00 -29.03 -30.54
CA ILE A 117 55.19 -30.48 -30.58
C ILE A 117 54.60 -30.97 -31.90
N ASP A 118 55.36 -30.85 -32.99
CA ASP A 118 55.04 -31.58 -34.22
C ASP A 118 55.40 -33.05 -34.02
N LYS A 119 54.38 -33.84 -33.68
CA LYS A 119 54.39 -35.29 -33.93
C LYS A 119 54.14 -35.54 -35.41
N ALA A 120 55.14 -36.03 -36.13
CA ALA A 120 55.00 -36.85 -37.34
C ALA A 120 56.35 -37.57 -37.56
N GLU A 121 56.44 -38.90 -37.36
CA GLU A 121 56.30 -39.90 -38.43
C GLU A 121 57.22 -39.66 -39.64
N GLN A 122 58.27 -40.47 -39.80
CA GLN A 122 58.38 -41.45 -40.91
C GLN A 122 59.76 -42.15 -40.95
N ASN A 123 59.67 -43.47 -41.06
CA ASN A 123 60.61 -44.48 -41.58
C ASN A 123 61.90 -44.80 -40.80
#